data_AF-A0A9D4N569-F1
#
_entry.id   AF-A0A9D4N569-F1
#
_cell.length_a   1.000
_cell.length_b   1.000
_cell.length_c   1.000
_cell.angle_alpha   90.00
_cell.angle_beta   90.00
_cell.angle_gamma   90.00
#
_symmetry.space_group_name_H-M   'P 1'
#
loop_
_entity.id
_entity.type
_entity.pdbx_description
1 polymer ?
#
loop_
_entity_poly.entity_id
_entity_poly.type
_entity_poly.pdbx_seq_one_letter_code
_entity_poly.pdbx_strand_id
1 'polypeptide(L)'
;MKYSVPKSILTCVQEKFQKATNKNKTHYFVTAEYWLGATDLQVDGTFRWHHSQEVVGTDFRSWAPGNPSGGPENCMEIVVGF
;
A
#
# COMPACT_ATOMS: atom_id res chain seq x y z
N MET A 1 21.95 -9.82 12.05
CA MET A 1 21.91 -8.52 11.32
C MET A 1 20.67 -7.78 11.78
N LYS A 2 20.81 -6.57 12.33
CA LYS A 2 19.68 -5.70 12.66
C LYS A 2 19.65 -4.62 11.59
N TYR A 3 18.65 -4.64 10.71
CA TYR A 3 18.47 -3.56 9.74
C TYR A 3 17.83 -2.38 10.48
N SER A 4 18.49 -1.22 10.44
CA SER A 4 17.90 0.05 10.90
C SER A 4 16.94 0.52 9.81
N VAL A 5 15.64 0.50 10.09
CA VAL A 5 14.62 0.89 9.13
C VAL A 5 14.37 2.40 9.25
N PRO A 6 14.44 3.18 8.16
CA PRO A 6 14.04 4.59 8.17
C PRO A 6 12.58 4.72 8.64
N LYS A 7 12.30 5.70 9.51
CA LYS A 7 10.93 5.98 10.00
C LYS A 7 9.89 6.14 8.87
N SER A 8 10.35 6.52 7.67
CA SER A 8 9.54 6.67 6.46
C SER A 8 9.03 5.33 5.87
N ILE A 9 9.79 4.24 6.02
CA ILE A 9 9.34 2.91 5.58
C ILE A 9 8.35 2.32 6.59
N LEU A 10 8.54 2.60 7.90
CA LEU A 10 7.59 2.21 8.94
C LEU A 10 6.22 2.87 8.74
N THR A 11 6.16 4.10 8.22
CA THR A 11 4.88 4.78 7.94
C THR A 11 4.03 4.10 6.86
N CYS A 12 4.63 3.34 5.93
CA CYS A 12 3.87 2.56 4.93
C CYS A 12 3.29 1.25 5.47
N VAL A 13 3.64 0.82 6.69
CA VAL A 13 3.16 -0.45 7.29
C VAL A 13 2.19 -0.16 8.45
N GLN A 14 1.82 1.10 8.67
CA GLN A 14 0.91 1.45 9.77
C GLN A 14 -0.53 1.06 9.41
N GLU A 15 -1.06 0.08 10.14
CA GLU A 15 -2.38 -0.51 9.96
C GLU A 15 -3.49 0.55 9.81
N LYS A 16 -4.04 0.70 8.60
CA LYS A 16 -5.33 1.38 8.37
C LYS A 16 -6.46 0.42 8.78
N PHE A 17 -6.81 0.37 10.07
CA PHE A 17 -8.06 -0.29 10.48
C PHE A 17 -9.24 0.63 10.17
N GLN A 18 -9.81 0.53 8.97
CA GLN A 18 -11.00 1.31 8.61
C GLN A 18 -12.21 0.79 9.41
N LYS A 19 -12.66 1.55 10.42
CA LYS A 19 -13.94 1.29 11.11
C LYS A 19 -15.09 1.51 10.11
N ALA A 20 -15.76 0.45 9.69
CA ALA A 20 -17.02 0.54 8.98
C ALA A 20 -18.11 1.15 9.90
N THR A 21 -18.44 2.43 9.72
CA THR A 21 -19.53 3.08 10.45
C THR A 21 -20.86 2.81 9.76
N ASN A 22 -21.61 1.85 10.29
CA ASN A 22 -22.95 1.50 9.84
C ASN A 22 -23.96 2.63 10.12
N LYS A 23 -24.51 3.25 9.06
CA LYS A 23 -25.82 3.93 9.10
C LYS A 23 -26.67 3.51 7.90
N ASN A 24 -27.29 2.33 8.08
CA ASN A 24 -28.57 1.91 7.52
C ASN A 24 -28.84 2.19 6.02
N LYS A 25 -28.28 1.38 5.09
CA LYS A 25 -28.84 1.10 3.74
C LYS A 25 -28.49 -0.32 3.29
N THR A 26 -29.43 -0.98 2.61
CA THR A 26 -29.53 -2.43 2.38
C THR A 26 -28.55 -3.05 1.38
N HIS A 27 -27.51 -2.36 0.93
CA HIS A 27 -26.39 -2.94 0.17
C HIS A 27 -25.10 -2.20 0.58
N TYR A 28 -24.25 -2.82 1.39
CA TYR A 28 -22.94 -2.27 1.76
C TYR A 28 -21.88 -2.81 0.81
N PHE A 29 -21.33 -1.96 -0.06
CA PHE A 29 -20.00 -2.19 -0.60
C PHE A 29 -19.02 -1.88 0.54
N VAL A 30 -18.40 -2.91 1.09
CA VAL A 30 -17.31 -2.72 2.05
C VAL A 30 -16.08 -2.32 1.23
N THR A 31 -15.80 -1.03 1.19
CA THR A 31 -14.52 -0.53 0.69
C THR A 31 -13.51 -0.63 1.82
N ALA A 32 -12.45 -1.41 1.63
CA ALA A 32 -11.36 -1.54 2.59
C ALA A 32 -10.01 -1.32 1.90
N GLU A 33 -9.13 -0.57 2.55
CA GLU A 33 -7.78 -0.27 2.09
C GLU A 33 -6.78 -0.90 3.07
N TYR A 34 -5.84 -1.67 2.57
CA TYR A 34 -4.79 -2.28 3.38
C TYR A 34 -3.42 -2.01 2.77
N TRP A 35 -2.45 -1.62 3.59
CA TRP A 35 -1.07 -1.53 3.13
C TRP A 35 -0.47 -2.91 2.89
N LEU A 36 0.25 -3.06 1.77
CA LEU A 36 0.94 -4.30 1.39
C LEU A 36 2.43 -4.29 1.80
N GLY A 37 2.95 -3.14 2.22
CA GLY A 37 4.31 -3.01 2.75
C GLY A 37 5.41 -2.83 1.70
N ALA A 38 5.06 -2.50 0.45
CA ALA A 38 6.01 -1.98 -0.54
C ALA A 38 6.00 -0.45 -0.60
N THR A 39 7.16 0.14 -0.91
CA THR A 39 7.35 1.60 -0.98
C THR A 39 8.46 1.98 -1.96
N ASP A 40 8.35 3.16 -2.56
CA ASP A 40 9.36 3.77 -3.43
C ASP A 40 10.04 5.00 -2.80
N LEU A 41 9.87 5.23 -1.49
CA LEU A 41 10.49 6.36 -0.75
C LEU A 41 12.03 6.45 -0.89
N GLN A 42 12.68 5.34 -1.25
CA GLN A 42 14.12 5.31 -1.48
C GLN A 42 14.50 5.77 -2.88
N VAL A 43 13.70 5.40 -3.89
CA VAL A 43 13.92 5.68 -5.31
C VAL A 43 12.54 5.80 -5.95
N ASP A 44 12.12 7.04 -6.22
CA ASP A 44 10.83 7.35 -6.85
C ASP A 44 10.57 6.48 -8.08
N GLY A 45 9.38 5.89 -8.16
CA GLY A 45 8.99 4.96 -9.22
C GLY A 45 9.57 3.54 -9.10
N THR A 46 10.35 3.23 -8.06
CA THR A 46 10.88 1.88 -7.80
C THR A 46 10.41 1.35 -6.46
N PHE A 47 9.28 0.64 -6.48
CA PHE A 47 8.72 0.00 -5.29
C PHE A 47 9.60 -1.16 -4.80
N ARG A 48 9.84 -1.21 -3.49
CA ARG A 48 10.56 -2.30 -2.81
C ARG A 48 9.77 -2.82 -1.62
N TRP A 49 9.78 -4.13 -1.41
CA TRP A 49 9.21 -4.74 -0.22
C TRP A 49 10.01 -4.33 1.02
N HIS A 50 9.35 -3.84 2.07
CA HIS A 50 10.02 -3.50 3.33
C HIS A 50 10.84 -4.69 3.84
N HIS A 51 10.27 -5.89 3.90
CA HIS A 51 10.93 -7.01 4.57
C HIS A 51 12.15 -7.54 3.81
N SER A 52 12.02 -7.81 2.50
CA SER A 52 13.11 -8.40 1.71
C SER A 52 14.02 -7.36 1.05
N GLN A 53 13.60 -6.09 0.96
CA GLN A 53 14.26 -5.02 0.18
C GLN A 53 14.31 -5.30 -1.34
N GLU A 54 13.71 -6.40 -1.79
CA GLU A 54 13.59 -6.75 -3.20
C GLU A 54 12.67 -5.77 -3.91
N VAL A 55 13.02 -5.46 -5.16
CA VAL A 55 12.18 -4.64 -6.04
C VAL A 55 10.91 -5.42 -6.33
N VAL A 56 9.76 -4.75 -6.28
CA VAL A 56 8.50 -5.31 -6.78
C VAL A 56 8.70 -5.64 -8.25
N GLY A 57 8.54 -6.91 -8.60
CA GLY A 57 8.85 -7.43 -9.92
C GLY A 57 8.12 -6.66 -11.03
N THR A 58 8.77 -6.51 -12.18
CA THR A 58 8.17 -5.88 -13.37
C THR A 58 7.00 -6.69 -13.95
N ASP A 59 6.84 -7.93 -13.50
CA ASP A 59 5.74 -8.84 -13.80
C ASP A 59 4.54 -8.67 -12.86
N PHE A 60 4.65 -7.86 -11.81
CA PHE A 60 3.51 -7.52 -10.96
C PHE A 60 2.47 -6.71 -11.73
N ARG A 61 1.25 -7.24 -11.85
CA ARG A 61 0.18 -6.67 -12.70
C ARG A 61 -1.08 -6.26 -11.96
N SER A 62 -1.17 -6.49 -10.66
CA SER A 62 -2.38 -6.21 -9.87
C SER A 62 -2.50 -4.74 -9.46
N TRP A 63 -1.99 -3.82 -10.29
CA TRP A 63 -2.20 -2.41 -10.11
C TRP A 63 -3.63 -2.02 -10.45
N ALA A 64 -4.23 -1.15 -9.63
CA ALA A 64 -5.47 -0.49 -10.01
C ALA A 64 -5.25 0.33 -11.30
N PRO A 65 -6.29 0.54 -12.13
CA PRO A 65 -6.16 1.37 -13.33
C PRO A 65 -5.52 2.73 -13.01
N GLY A 66 -4.49 3.11 -13.79
CA GLY A 66 -3.74 4.34 -13.58
C GLY A 66 -2.66 4.30 -12.49
N ASN A 67 -2.42 3.13 -11.88
CA ASN A 67 -1.36 2.93 -10.89
C ASN A 67 -0.19 2.07 -11.43
N PRO A 68 1.02 2.26 -10.89
CA PRO A 68 1.41 3.33 -9.96
C PRO A 68 1.38 4.70 -10.67
N SER A 69 0.74 5.69 -10.03
CA SER A 69 0.47 7.02 -10.59
C SER A 69 1.65 7.98 -10.44
N GLY A 70 2.56 7.71 -9.51
CA GLY A 70 3.65 8.60 -9.10
C GLY A 70 3.17 9.81 -8.29
N GLY A 71 4.08 10.52 -7.63
CA GLY A 71 3.78 11.75 -6.87
C GLY A 71 3.92 11.58 -5.35
N PRO A 72 3.04 12.16 -4.51
CA PRO A 72 3.18 12.08 -3.05
C PRO A 72 2.86 10.67 -2.49
N GLU A 73 2.31 9.77 -3.31
CA GLU A 73 1.89 8.42 -2.93
C GLU A 73 3.06 7.44 -3.02
N ASN A 74 3.69 7.16 -1.87
CA ASN A 74 4.89 6.33 -1.84
C ASN A 74 4.69 4.96 -1.17
N CYS A 75 3.46 4.60 -0.83
CA CYS A 75 3.11 3.38 -0.10
C CYS A 75 2.12 2.55 -0.91
N MET A 76 2.37 1.25 -1.05
CA MET A 76 1.51 0.35 -1.81
C MET A 76 0.35 -0.17 -0.95
N GLU A 77 -0.88 -0.02 -1.44
CA GLU A 77 -2.10 -0.57 -0.83
C GLU A 77 -2.89 -1.47 -1.78
N ILE A 78 -3.71 -2.34 -1.19
CA ILE A 78 -4.78 -3.05 -1.87
C ILE A 78 -6.11 -2.40 -1.50
N VAL A 79 -6.93 -2.13 -2.51
CA VAL A 79 -8.31 -1.67 -2.32
C VAL A 79 -9.27 -2.81 -2.63
N VAL A 80 -10.13 -3.13 -1.67
CA VAL A 80 -11.17 -4.14 -1.79
C VAL A 80 -12.50 -3.43 -2.07
N GLY A 81 -13.24 -3.86 -3.10
CA GLY A 81 -14.60 -3.39 -3.37
C GLY A 81 -14.80 -2.51 -4.60
N PHE A 82 -13.90 -2.57 -5.58
CA PHE A 82 -14.07 -1.96 -6.91
C PHE A 82 -14.59 -2.95 -7.96
#